data_AF-A0A2D3LNI2-F1
#
_entry.id   AF-A0A2D3LNI2-F1
#
_cell.length_a   1.000
_cell.length_b   1.000
_cell.length_c   1.000
_cell.angle_alpha   90.00
_cell.angle_beta   90.00
_cell.angle_gamma   90.00
#
_symmetry.space_group_name_H-M   'P 1'
#
loop_
_entity.id
_entity.type
_entity.pdbx_description
1 polymer ?
#
loop_
_entity_poly.entity_id
_entity_poly.type
_entity_poly.pdbx_seq_one_letter_code
_entity_poly.pdbx_strand_id
1 'polypeptide(L)'
;MLTVMLLSGCTDEMENVVSHDDLMETQVARTRAISEEMILEGTPKELVISEDMKKMKELYNRTHAQSKKAPARFEDYNSYDDTFWSNMFAIREMPATIKVRSIATNGSTSGYVNLYCKGKGAEVSLNNSNDTRNNRFYIKVLPASTGIPYLIYSTSSGTPLTVGYYTKKPDEKILMAAKEENVSLMSAGWDLLRSNTYKNYYAIQSESYLGQSDPNNSWSIFYYVLEAASGNKVRYAQRVDNKAQQEFIITPDAKFDIISLEYDVVSPSVSKSTFSKVMTVKNTSSQEKSINVPFDFYEMENSFFNRNSWNVNLNFSNPNIKFKRPSVISGNVVSPDVNSSEDALFLSNGYQNINRHVVYTYPIRCKASSIAKVTLNFVKYNVTIKYTAKAQCTIDGNIRECILKGTWTGSIIEDPKEVRPKESITYTPLDSDGDIILEKTLPLQR
;
A
#
# COMPACT_ATOMS: atom_id res chain seq x y z
N MET A 1 67.33 -22.92 27.24
CA MET A 1 66.68 -23.97 28.06
C MET A 1 65.82 -24.77 27.09
N LEU A 2 66.31 -25.92 26.64
CA LEU A 2 66.10 -27.26 27.23
C LEU A 2 64.59 -27.64 27.24
N THR A 3 64.10 -28.42 26.26
CA THR A 3 64.01 -29.92 26.25
C THR A 3 62.86 -30.38 27.17
N VAL A 4 61.87 -31.18 26.74
CA VAL A 4 61.96 -32.59 26.29
C VAL A 4 60.88 -32.95 25.25
N MET A 5 61.24 -33.78 24.27
CA MET A 5 60.32 -34.46 23.32
C MET A 5 59.72 -35.74 23.92
N LEU A 6 58.59 -36.23 23.38
CA LEU A 6 58.46 -37.65 23.04
C LEU A 6 57.70 -37.82 21.70
N LEU A 7 58.15 -38.77 20.88
CA LEU A 7 57.64 -39.19 19.56
C LEU A 7 57.67 -40.73 19.49
N SER A 8 56.72 -41.33 18.74
CA SER A 8 56.67 -42.68 18.08
C SER A 8 55.18 -43.11 17.99
N GLY A 9 54.63 -43.87 17.03
CA GLY A 9 55.16 -44.70 15.92
C GLY A 9 54.51 -46.12 15.98
N CYS A 10 54.02 -46.79 14.93
CA CYS A 10 53.96 -46.58 13.47
C CYS A 10 52.60 -47.12 12.90
N THR A 11 52.15 -46.88 11.64
CA THR A 11 52.17 -47.74 10.40
C THR A 11 51.60 -49.18 10.55
N ASP A 12 50.99 -49.90 9.57
CA ASP A 12 50.90 -49.88 8.08
C ASP A 12 49.49 -50.39 7.60
N GLU A 13 48.88 -49.84 6.54
CA GLU A 13 48.71 -50.35 5.13
C GLU A 13 47.61 -51.39 4.79
N MET A 14 46.94 -51.11 3.66
CA MET A 14 46.22 -51.98 2.67
C MET A 14 45.41 -53.22 3.10
N GLU A 15 44.12 -53.24 2.72
CA GLU A 15 43.64 -54.05 1.57
C GLU A 15 42.24 -53.64 1.05
N ASN A 16 41.84 -54.17 -0.11
CA ASN A 16 40.72 -53.68 -0.94
C ASN A 16 39.95 -54.85 -1.58
N VAL A 17 38.72 -55.14 -1.15
CA VAL A 17 37.85 -56.19 -1.73
C VAL A 17 36.38 -55.74 -1.80
N VAL A 18 35.66 -56.25 -2.81
CA VAL A 18 34.40 -55.75 -3.36
C VAL A 18 33.17 -56.59 -2.92
N SER A 19 32.02 -55.90 -2.83
CA SER A 19 30.60 -56.37 -2.84
C SER A 19 30.10 -57.37 -1.78
N HIS A 20 28.95 -57.03 -1.18
CA HIS A 20 27.63 -57.56 -1.61
C HIS A 20 26.49 -56.64 -1.13
N ASP A 21 25.38 -56.62 -1.88
CA ASP A 21 24.11 -56.07 -1.42
C ASP A 21 23.58 -56.88 -0.23
N ASP A 22 22.96 -56.22 0.74
CA ASP A 22 21.78 -56.80 1.39
C ASP A 22 20.83 -55.72 1.93
N LEU A 23 19.55 -55.88 1.61
CA LEU A 23 18.46 -54.99 2.01
C LEU A 23 17.97 -55.35 3.42
N MET A 24 18.13 -54.46 4.40
CA MET A 24 17.28 -54.50 5.60
C MET A 24 16.83 -53.11 6.04
N GLU A 25 15.51 -53.00 6.25
CA GLU A 25 14.84 -51.81 6.78
C GLU A 25 15.39 -51.41 8.15
N THR A 26 16.16 -50.32 8.23
CA THR A 26 16.45 -49.69 9.52
C THR A 26 15.30 -48.75 9.86
N GLN A 27 14.41 -49.19 10.76
CA GLN A 27 13.41 -48.31 11.36
C GLN A 27 14.11 -47.14 12.05
N VAL A 28 14.10 -45.96 11.43
CA VAL A 28 14.55 -44.73 12.08
C VAL A 28 13.57 -44.39 13.20
N ALA A 29 13.95 -44.73 14.43
CA ALA A 29 13.20 -44.40 15.63
C ALA A 29 12.98 -42.88 15.69
N ARG A 30 11.73 -42.46 15.47
CA ARG A 30 11.30 -41.06 15.65
C ARG A 30 11.27 -40.71 17.13
N THR A 31 12.44 -40.46 17.72
CA THR A 31 12.55 -39.83 19.03
C THR A 31 11.94 -38.44 18.98
N ARG A 32 10.77 -38.28 19.60
CA ARG A 32 10.14 -36.97 19.82
C ARG A 32 10.98 -36.20 20.84
N ALA A 33 11.96 -35.44 20.36
CA ALA A 33 12.61 -34.41 21.17
C ALA A 33 11.55 -33.37 21.58
N ILE A 34 11.10 -33.46 22.83
CA ILE A 34 10.31 -32.40 23.46
C ILE A 34 11.25 -31.20 23.63
N SER A 35 10.87 -30.01 23.17
CA SER A 35 11.70 -28.82 23.38
C SER A 35 11.82 -28.52 24.87
N GLU A 36 12.99 -28.10 25.33
CA GLU A 36 13.22 -27.73 26.74
C GLU A 36 12.21 -26.67 27.23
N GLU A 37 11.82 -25.77 26.32
CA GLU A 37 10.75 -24.77 26.50
C GLU A 37 9.40 -25.41 26.87
N MET A 38 8.99 -26.52 26.23
CA MET A 38 7.77 -27.26 26.62
C MET A 38 7.90 -27.96 27.99
N ILE A 39 9.12 -28.28 28.43
CA ILE A 39 9.35 -28.87 29.75
C ILE A 39 9.21 -27.79 30.84
N LEU A 40 9.73 -26.59 30.59
CA LEU A 40 9.65 -25.44 31.49
C LEU A 40 8.24 -24.81 31.56
N GLU A 41 7.59 -24.57 30.42
CA GLU A 41 6.31 -23.85 30.34
C GLU A 41 5.10 -24.81 30.36
N GLY A 42 5.30 -26.08 30.02
CA GLY A 42 4.22 -27.06 29.87
C GLY A 42 3.58 -27.02 28.48
N THR A 43 2.37 -27.56 28.37
CA THR A 43 1.68 -27.68 27.08
C THR A 43 0.76 -26.47 26.83
N PRO A 44 0.62 -25.99 25.58
CA PRO A 44 -0.41 -25.03 25.22
C PRO A 44 -1.83 -25.57 25.46
N LYS A 45 -2.67 -24.72 26.05
CA LYS A 45 -4.10 -24.96 26.26
C LYS A 45 -4.89 -23.70 25.90
N GLU A 46 -6.03 -23.90 25.25
CA GLU A 46 -6.96 -22.83 24.89
C GLU A 46 -7.54 -22.16 26.15
N LEU A 47 -7.77 -20.84 26.08
CA LEU A 47 -8.32 -20.07 27.19
C LEU A 47 -9.76 -20.48 27.47
N VAL A 48 -10.01 -20.97 28.68
CA VAL A 48 -11.37 -21.20 29.19
C VAL A 48 -11.91 -19.89 29.73
N ILE A 49 -13.04 -19.43 29.19
CA ILE A 49 -13.68 -18.19 29.62
C ILE A 49 -14.33 -18.40 30.99
N SER A 50 -13.70 -17.82 32.03
CA SER A 50 -14.22 -17.80 33.40
C SER A 50 -15.50 -16.98 33.50
N GLU A 51 -16.27 -17.23 34.57
CA GLU A 51 -17.52 -16.48 34.81
C GLU A 51 -17.26 -14.99 35.01
N ASP A 52 -16.13 -14.61 35.59
CA ASP A 52 -15.76 -13.21 35.78
C ASP A 52 -15.38 -12.52 34.46
N MET A 53 -14.80 -13.23 33.49
CA MET A 53 -14.61 -12.70 32.13
C MET A 53 -15.96 -12.49 31.42
N LYS A 54 -16.96 -13.35 31.64
CA LYS A 54 -18.32 -13.13 31.12
C LYS A 54 -18.96 -11.88 31.75
N LYS A 55 -18.93 -11.76 33.08
CA LYS A 55 -19.41 -10.57 33.80
C LYS A 55 -18.70 -9.30 33.32
N MET A 56 -17.39 -9.34 33.13
CA MET A 56 -16.61 -8.21 32.61
C MET A 56 -16.99 -7.86 31.16
N LYS A 57 -17.23 -8.84 30.29
CA LYS A 57 -17.77 -8.60 28.93
C LYS A 57 -19.19 -8.02 28.95
N GLU A 58 -20.04 -8.47 29.87
CA GLU A 58 -21.37 -7.86 30.08
C GLU A 58 -21.29 -6.44 30.62
N LEU A 59 -20.45 -6.17 31.61
CA LEU A 59 -20.23 -4.82 32.15
C LEU A 59 -19.71 -3.89 31.05
N TYR A 60 -18.70 -4.30 30.30
CA TYR A 60 -18.21 -3.56 29.12
C TYR A 60 -19.36 -3.28 28.13
N ASN A 61 -20.16 -4.29 27.78
CA ASN A 61 -21.29 -4.12 26.87
C ASN A 61 -22.36 -3.17 27.40
N ARG A 62 -22.62 -3.12 28.72
CA ARG A 62 -23.58 -2.19 29.35
C ARG A 62 -23.02 -0.77 29.45
N THR A 63 -21.81 -0.60 29.96
CA THR A 63 -21.13 0.69 30.12
C THR A 63 -20.89 1.36 28.77
N HIS A 64 -20.46 0.59 27.77
CA HIS A 64 -20.27 1.07 26.40
C HIS A 64 -21.54 0.90 25.52
N ALA A 65 -22.70 0.55 26.08
CA ALA A 65 -23.95 0.42 25.29
C ALA A 65 -24.33 1.72 24.58
N GLN A 66 -24.12 2.87 25.26
CA GLN A 66 -24.44 4.19 24.71
C GLN A 66 -23.43 4.68 23.66
N SER A 67 -22.20 4.15 23.67
CA SER A 67 -21.22 4.34 22.59
C SER A 67 -21.31 3.26 21.50
N LYS A 68 -21.99 2.13 21.75
CA LYS A 68 -22.29 1.10 20.76
C LYS A 68 -23.53 1.44 19.92
N LYS A 69 -23.42 2.44 19.04
CA LYS A 69 -24.28 2.48 17.85
C LYS A 69 -23.92 1.32 16.91
N ALA A 70 -24.52 0.15 17.18
CA ALA A 70 -24.36 -1.10 16.43
C ALA A 70 -22.90 -1.62 16.36
N PRO A 71 -22.62 -2.80 15.78
CA PRO A 71 -21.25 -3.15 15.39
C PRO A 71 -20.81 -2.21 14.27
N ALA A 72 -20.03 -1.19 14.61
CA ALA A 72 -19.54 -0.16 13.69
C ALA A 72 -20.58 0.39 12.71
N ARG A 73 -21.78 0.81 13.18
CA ARG A 73 -22.54 1.78 12.38
C ARG A 73 -21.86 3.15 12.51
N PHE A 74 -20.95 3.41 11.57
CA PHE A 74 -20.77 4.73 10.95
C PHE A 74 -20.82 5.94 11.93
N GLU A 75 -19.95 5.96 12.93
CA GLU A 75 -19.76 7.13 13.83
C GLU A 75 -18.42 7.85 13.61
N ASP A 76 -17.90 7.79 12.37
CA ASP A 76 -17.06 8.86 11.84
C ASP A 76 -17.66 9.34 10.50
N TYR A 77 -18.79 10.03 10.61
CA TYR A 77 -19.64 10.46 9.48
C TYR A 77 -18.99 11.58 8.63
N ASN A 78 -17.68 11.80 8.74
CA ASN A 78 -16.93 12.84 8.04
C ASN A 78 -15.56 12.40 7.47
N SER A 79 -15.12 11.13 7.57
CA SER A 79 -13.81 10.73 7.01
C SER A 79 -13.66 9.25 6.62
N TYR A 80 -14.00 8.93 5.35
CA TYR A 80 -13.31 7.90 4.54
C TYR A 80 -13.01 6.52 5.17
N ASP A 81 -14.03 5.68 5.39
CA ASP A 81 -13.88 4.23 5.09
C ASP A 81 -15.19 3.42 4.87
N ASP A 82 -15.98 3.77 3.85
CA ASP A 82 -17.16 2.98 3.45
C ASP A 82 -16.83 1.67 2.71
N THR A 83 -15.55 1.34 2.51
CA THR A 83 -15.12 0.19 1.68
C THR A 83 -14.35 -0.89 2.45
N PHE A 84 -13.95 -0.65 3.71
CA PHE A 84 -13.16 -1.62 4.46
C PHE A 84 -13.87 -2.97 4.61
N TRP A 85 -15.15 -2.96 5.00
CA TRP A 85 -15.93 -4.19 5.16
C TRP A 85 -16.08 -4.98 3.85
N SER A 86 -16.40 -4.30 2.75
CA SER A 86 -16.51 -4.96 1.43
C SER A 86 -15.17 -5.54 0.98
N ASN A 87 -14.07 -4.84 1.24
CA ASN A 87 -12.73 -5.29 0.85
C ASN A 87 -12.24 -6.46 1.74
N MET A 88 -12.51 -6.44 3.05
CA MET A 88 -12.30 -7.59 3.94
C MET A 88 -13.13 -8.80 3.51
N PHE A 89 -14.40 -8.58 3.14
CA PHE A 89 -15.27 -9.62 2.62
C PHE A 89 -14.77 -10.18 1.27
N ALA A 90 -14.22 -9.36 0.39
CA ALA A 90 -13.64 -9.82 -0.87
C ALA A 90 -12.43 -10.75 -0.65
N ILE A 91 -11.52 -10.38 0.27
CA ILE A 91 -10.31 -11.17 0.57
C ILE A 91 -10.53 -12.36 1.54
N ARG A 92 -11.77 -12.57 2.03
CA ARG A 92 -12.10 -13.67 2.96
C ARG A 92 -11.63 -15.03 2.42
N GLU A 93 -11.18 -15.92 3.27
CA GLU A 93 -10.83 -17.30 2.92
C GLU A 93 -9.69 -17.44 1.86
N MET A 94 -9.04 -16.34 1.47
CA MET A 94 -7.79 -16.38 0.71
C MET A 94 -6.61 -16.64 1.66
N PRO A 95 -5.66 -17.51 1.30
CA PRO A 95 -4.35 -17.54 1.94
C PRO A 95 -3.68 -16.16 1.90
N ALA A 96 -3.21 -15.71 3.06
CA ALA A 96 -2.61 -14.42 3.27
C ALA A 96 -1.45 -14.52 4.27
N THR A 97 -0.47 -13.63 4.12
CA THR A 97 0.52 -13.36 5.16
C THR A 97 0.00 -12.30 6.12
N ILE A 98 0.29 -12.47 7.40
CA ILE A 98 0.05 -11.47 8.45
C ILE A 98 1.42 -11.08 9.01
N LYS A 99 1.77 -9.79 8.91
CA LYS A 99 3.09 -9.27 9.27
C LYS A 99 2.96 -8.12 10.26
N VAL A 100 3.72 -8.11 11.34
CA VAL A 100 3.81 -6.95 12.23
C VAL A 100 4.70 -5.85 11.63
N ARG A 101 4.42 -4.58 11.91
CA ARG A 101 5.20 -3.43 11.39
C ARG A 101 6.60 -3.35 12.00
N SER A 102 6.76 -3.69 13.28
CA SER A 102 8.05 -3.82 13.95
C SER A 102 7.96 -4.75 15.16
N ILE A 103 9.11 -5.11 15.71
CA ILE A 103 9.25 -5.96 16.90
C ILE A 103 9.75 -5.15 18.10
N ALA A 104 9.79 -5.75 19.28
CA ALA A 104 10.41 -5.14 20.45
C ALA A 104 11.93 -4.98 20.24
N THR A 105 12.43 -3.76 20.41
CA THR A 105 13.86 -3.39 20.20
C THR A 105 14.80 -4.03 21.22
N ASN A 106 14.29 -4.39 22.40
CA ASN A 106 15.08 -4.97 23.49
C ASN A 106 14.75 -6.46 23.65
N GLY A 107 15.74 -7.32 23.43
CA GLY A 107 15.63 -8.78 23.56
C GLY A 107 16.13 -9.54 22.33
N SER A 108 16.22 -10.87 22.44
CA SER A 108 16.71 -11.76 21.38
C SER A 108 15.67 -11.97 20.27
N THR A 109 15.34 -10.90 19.54
CA THR A 109 14.31 -10.89 18.49
C THR A 109 14.95 -10.73 17.12
N SER A 110 14.91 -11.76 16.27
CA SER A 110 15.81 -11.92 15.11
C SER A 110 15.35 -11.17 13.84
N GLY A 111 14.73 -10.00 13.98
CA GLY A 111 14.09 -9.28 12.86
C GLY A 111 12.83 -9.96 12.31
N TYR A 112 12.27 -10.92 13.05
CA TYR A 112 11.19 -11.80 12.62
C TYR A 112 9.82 -11.11 12.68
N VAL A 113 9.14 -10.96 11.53
CA VAL A 113 7.90 -10.16 11.44
C VAL A 113 6.66 -10.90 10.96
N ASN A 114 6.78 -12.09 10.39
CA ASN A 114 5.65 -12.87 9.87
C ASN A 114 5.05 -13.73 10.98
N LEU A 115 3.73 -13.79 11.11
CA LEU A 115 3.09 -14.85 11.91
C LEU A 115 3.47 -16.22 11.33
N TYR A 116 3.67 -17.19 12.21
CA TYR A 116 4.04 -18.57 11.88
C TYR A 116 3.37 -19.55 12.83
N CYS A 117 2.72 -20.58 12.28
CA CYS A 117 2.06 -21.63 13.06
C CYS A 117 2.50 -23.02 12.58
N LYS A 118 2.98 -23.86 13.50
CA LYS A 118 3.45 -25.24 13.20
C LYS A 118 2.31 -26.25 12.99
N GLY A 119 1.06 -25.88 13.28
CA GLY A 119 -0.11 -26.77 13.19
C GLY A 119 -1.04 -26.70 14.39
N LYS A 120 -1.98 -27.64 14.47
CA LYS A 120 -3.04 -27.71 15.50
C LYS A 120 -2.48 -27.68 16.92
N GLY A 121 -3.05 -26.86 17.79
CA GLY A 121 -2.67 -26.76 19.21
C GLY A 121 -1.31 -26.11 19.48
N ALA A 122 -0.63 -25.55 18.48
CA ALA A 122 0.67 -24.91 18.63
C ALA A 122 0.57 -23.39 18.88
N GLU A 123 1.51 -22.83 19.66
CA GLU A 123 1.74 -21.39 19.74
C GLU A 123 2.01 -20.81 18.34
N VAL A 124 1.46 -19.62 18.07
CA VAL A 124 1.82 -18.80 16.91
C VAL A 124 3.01 -17.93 17.31
N SER A 125 4.13 -18.13 16.62
CA SER A 125 5.36 -17.35 16.80
C SER A 125 5.54 -16.36 15.65
N LEU A 126 6.58 -15.54 15.75
CA LEU A 126 7.08 -14.74 14.64
C LEU A 126 8.23 -15.48 13.94
N ASN A 127 8.33 -15.36 12.62
CA ASN A 127 9.53 -15.75 11.87
C ASN A 127 9.74 -14.91 10.59
N ASN A 128 10.77 -15.27 9.81
CA ASN A 128 11.05 -14.70 8.48
C ASN A 128 11.09 -15.74 7.35
N SER A 129 10.51 -16.93 7.54
CA SER A 129 10.29 -17.82 6.38
C SER A 129 9.14 -17.30 5.53
N ASN A 130 9.11 -17.73 4.27
CA ASN A 130 7.95 -17.54 3.40
C ASN A 130 7.29 -18.91 3.12
N ASP A 131 6.98 -19.65 4.18
CA ASP A 131 6.37 -20.98 4.10
C ASP A 131 4.96 -20.87 3.50
N THR A 132 4.66 -21.73 2.53
CA THR A 132 3.41 -21.74 1.76
C THR A 132 2.19 -22.20 2.57
N ARG A 133 2.39 -22.74 3.78
CA ARG A 133 1.31 -23.14 4.70
C ARG A 133 1.47 -22.57 6.10
N ASN A 134 2.65 -22.67 6.70
CA ASN A 134 2.88 -22.31 8.10
C ASN A 134 2.90 -20.79 8.34
N ASN A 135 3.25 -19.98 7.34
CA ASN A 135 3.11 -18.52 7.38
C ASN A 135 1.78 -18.01 6.81
N ARG A 136 0.87 -18.93 6.41
CA ARG A 136 -0.37 -18.58 5.75
C ARG A 136 -1.56 -18.71 6.69
N PHE A 137 -2.39 -17.68 6.63
CA PHE A 137 -3.60 -17.52 7.41
C PHE A 137 -4.71 -17.07 6.47
N TYR A 138 -5.97 -17.19 6.90
CA TYR A 138 -7.10 -16.65 6.15
C TYR A 138 -8.18 -16.16 7.09
N ILE A 139 -8.95 -15.16 6.63
CA ILE A 139 -10.03 -14.54 7.42
C ILE A 139 -11.36 -15.18 7.02
N LYS A 140 -12.11 -15.75 7.97
CA LYS A 140 -13.56 -15.96 7.77
C LYS A 140 -14.29 -14.73 8.31
N VAL A 141 -15.19 -14.17 7.50
CA VAL A 141 -16.07 -13.07 7.89
C VAL A 141 -17.41 -13.67 8.30
N LEU A 142 -17.84 -13.42 9.53
CA LEU A 142 -19.08 -14.01 10.06
C LEU A 142 -20.30 -13.11 9.78
N PRO A 143 -21.52 -13.68 9.78
CA PRO A 143 -22.74 -12.87 9.76
C PRO A 143 -22.80 -11.92 10.96
N ALA A 144 -23.30 -10.69 10.74
CA ALA A 144 -23.39 -9.66 11.77
C ALA A 144 -24.19 -10.09 13.04
N SER A 145 -25.09 -11.07 12.91
CA SER A 145 -25.83 -11.65 14.03
C SER A 145 -24.97 -12.39 15.07
N THR A 146 -23.73 -12.75 14.74
CA THR A 146 -22.79 -13.38 15.69
C THR A 146 -22.18 -12.39 16.69
N GLY A 147 -22.22 -11.09 16.40
CA GLY A 147 -21.54 -10.06 17.18
C GLY A 147 -20.01 -10.09 17.14
N ILE A 148 -19.42 -10.95 16.29
CA ILE A 148 -17.96 -11.12 16.12
C ILE A 148 -17.66 -10.95 14.63
N PRO A 149 -16.88 -9.95 14.20
CA PRO A 149 -16.74 -9.66 12.77
C PRO A 149 -15.84 -10.66 12.05
N TYR A 150 -14.73 -11.09 12.68
CA TYR A 150 -13.71 -11.91 12.01
C TYR A 150 -13.27 -13.12 12.84
N LEU A 151 -12.98 -14.22 12.14
CA LEU A 151 -12.14 -15.31 12.62
C LEU A 151 -10.88 -15.37 11.76
N ILE A 152 -9.71 -15.50 12.39
CA ILE A 152 -8.44 -15.74 11.68
C ILE A 152 -8.12 -17.22 11.82
N TYR A 153 -7.84 -17.91 10.71
CA TYR A 153 -7.47 -19.33 10.67
C TYR A 153 -6.02 -19.50 10.24
N SER A 154 -5.35 -20.56 10.70
CA SER A 154 -4.06 -20.97 10.13
C SER A 154 -4.24 -22.03 9.04
N THR A 155 -3.55 -21.86 7.91
CA THR A 155 -3.56 -22.80 6.77
C THR A 155 -2.76 -24.09 7.04
N SER A 156 -1.87 -24.10 8.03
CA SER A 156 -1.17 -25.31 8.46
C SER A 156 -2.02 -26.19 9.38
N SER A 157 -2.84 -25.59 10.25
CA SER A 157 -3.72 -26.34 11.17
C SER A 157 -5.11 -26.64 10.60
N GLY A 158 -5.64 -25.78 9.73
CA GLY A 158 -7.05 -25.78 9.33
C GLY A 158 -8.00 -25.34 10.46
N THR A 159 -7.48 -24.70 11.51
CA THR A 159 -8.22 -24.33 12.72
C THR A 159 -8.11 -22.82 12.99
N PRO A 160 -9.09 -22.22 13.68
CA PRO A 160 -9.02 -20.81 14.04
C PRO A 160 -7.91 -20.53 15.06
N LEU A 161 -7.43 -19.30 15.06
CA LEU A 161 -6.54 -18.78 16.09
C LEU A 161 -7.35 -18.37 17.31
N THR A 162 -6.87 -18.80 18.47
CA THR A 162 -7.50 -18.61 19.77
C THR A 162 -6.53 -18.00 20.76
N VAL A 163 -7.08 -17.34 21.78
CA VAL A 163 -6.31 -17.03 22.99
C VAL A 163 -6.02 -18.33 23.74
N GLY A 164 -4.77 -18.53 24.17
CA GLY A 164 -4.33 -19.67 24.95
C GLY A 164 -3.40 -19.29 26.09
N TYR A 165 -2.91 -20.29 26.81
CA TYR A 165 -1.92 -20.17 27.87
C TYR A 165 -1.11 -21.46 28.00
N TYR A 166 0.03 -21.36 28.69
CA TYR A 166 0.89 -22.50 29.01
C TYR A 166 0.49 -23.11 30.35
N THR A 167 0.37 -24.44 30.45
CA THR A 167 -0.16 -25.09 31.68
C THR A 167 0.66 -24.83 32.95
N LYS A 168 1.95 -24.50 32.86
CA LYS A 168 2.79 -24.11 34.01
C LYS A 168 2.98 -22.58 34.13
N LYS A 169 2.49 -21.80 33.17
CA LYS A 169 2.49 -20.33 33.16
C LYS A 169 1.10 -19.81 32.71
N PRO A 170 0.04 -20.00 33.52
CA PRO A 170 -1.32 -19.67 33.10
C PRO A 170 -1.58 -18.18 32.93
N ASP A 171 -0.78 -17.32 33.57
CA ASP A 171 -0.92 -15.86 33.48
C ASP A 171 -0.46 -15.32 32.12
N GLU A 172 0.60 -15.92 31.54
CA GLU A 172 1.13 -15.56 30.23
C GLU A 172 0.21 -16.07 29.10
N LYS A 173 -0.57 -15.15 28.53
CA LYS A 173 -1.46 -15.46 27.40
C LYS A 173 -0.70 -15.46 26.08
N ILE A 174 -0.99 -16.45 25.24
CA ILE A 174 -0.34 -16.70 23.95
C ILE A 174 -1.38 -16.78 22.84
N LEU A 175 -0.99 -16.36 21.63
CA LEU A 175 -1.75 -16.68 20.43
C LEU A 175 -1.45 -18.13 20.06
N MET A 176 -2.47 -18.96 19.82
CA MET A 176 -2.29 -20.33 19.39
C MET A 176 -3.32 -20.74 18.34
N ALA A 177 -3.01 -21.73 17.51
CA ALA A 177 -4.03 -22.40 16.71
C ALA A 177 -4.81 -23.38 17.60
N ALA A 178 -6.13 -23.38 17.48
CA ALA A 178 -6.99 -24.33 18.19
C ALA A 178 -6.63 -25.79 17.84
N LYS A 179 -6.96 -26.71 18.75
CA LYS A 179 -6.77 -28.15 18.54
C LYS A 179 -7.81 -28.70 17.56
N GLU A 180 -9.04 -28.21 17.65
CA GLU A 180 -10.16 -28.56 16.77
C GLU A 180 -10.65 -27.36 15.94
N GLU A 181 -11.44 -27.62 14.90
CA GLU A 181 -12.03 -26.54 14.08
C GLU A 181 -13.21 -25.87 14.79
N ASN A 182 -14.03 -26.67 15.48
CA ASN A 182 -15.21 -26.22 16.23
C ASN A 182 -14.82 -25.77 17.64
N VAL A 183 -14.35 -24.53 17.77
CA VAL A 183 -14.15 -23.85 19.06
C VAL A 183 -15.25 -22.85 19.35
N SER A 184 -15.36 -22.45 20.61
CA SER A 184 -16.23 -21.35 21.00
C SER A 184 -15.81 -20.07 20.28
N LEU A 185 -16.76 -19.37 19.65
CA LEU A 185 -16.52 -18.04 19.10
C LEU A 185 -16.01 -17.07 20.19
N MET A 186 -16.36 -17.31 21.46
CA MET A 186 -15.87 -16.56 22.61
C MET A 186 -14.39 -16.76 22.94
N SER A 187 -13.63 -17.63 22.27
CA SER A 187 -12.16 -17.73 22.39
C SER A 187 -11.39 -17.45 21.09
N ALA A 188 -12.11 -17.29 19.96
CA ALA A 188 -11.56 -17.23 18.60
C ALA A 188 -11.92 -15.96 17.81
N GLY A 189 -12.70 -15.05 18.39
CA GLY A 189 -13.18 -13.84 17.74
C GLY A 189 -12.15 -12.70 17.72
N TRP A 190 -12.08 -11.99 16.60
CA TRP A 190 -11.15 -10.89 16.37
C TRP A 190 -11.86 -9.67 15.77
N ASP A 191 -11.39 -8.47 16.12
CA ASP A 191 -11.66 -7.22 15.40
C ASP A 191 -10.36 -6.62 14.83
N LEU A 192 -10.48 -5.84 13.75
CA LEU A 192 -9.38 -5.27 12.98
C LEU A 192 -9.42 -3.75 13.06
N LEU A 193 -8.81 -3.21 14.12
CA LEU A 193 -8.82 -1.77 14.41
C LEU A 193 -7.79 -1.04 13.55
N ARG A 194 -8.23 -0.27 12.56
CA ARG A 194 -7.35 0.51 11.66
C ARG A 194 -6.34 1.37 12.44
N SER A 195 -5.11 1.43 11.94
CA SER A 195 -4.12 2.41 12.40
C SER A 195 -4.47 3.81 11.90
N ASN A 196 -4.36 4.80 12.78
CA ASN A 196 -4.61 6.19 12.46
C ASN A 196 -3.52 6.72 11.50
N THR A 197 -2.26 6.37 11.74
CA THR A 197 -1.10 6.83 10.94
C THR A 197 -0.71 5.85 9.83
N TYR A 198 -0.61 4.55 10.12
CA TYR A 198 0.02 3.57 9.23
C TYR A 198 -1.02 2.81 8.40
N LYS A 199 -1.20 3.28 7.18
CA LYS A 199 -2.30 2.86 6.31
C LYS A 199 -2.07 1.43 5.80
N ASN A 200 -3.14 0.66 5.63
CA ASN A 200 -3.18 -0.81 5.52
C ASN A 200 -2.73 -1.62 6.78
N TYR A 201 -2.41 -0.99 7.91
CA TYR A 201 -2.14 -1.71 9.18
C TYR A 201 -3.32 -1.62 10.15
N TYR A 202 -3.47 -2.67 10.97
CA TYR A 202 -4.53 -2.81 11.99
C TYR A 202 -3.95 -3.34 13.30
N ALA A 203 -4.49 -2.91 14.43
CA ALA A 203 -4.38 -3.68 15.66
C ALA A 203 -5.41 -4.80 15.65
N ILE A 204 -4.94 -6.04 15.83
CA ILE A 204 -5.79 -7.22 15.89
C ILE A 204 -6.26 -7.37 17.34
N GLN A 205 -7.51 -7.00 17.61
CA GLN A 205 -8.12 -7.03 18.94
C GLN A 205 -8.83 -8.36 19.18
N SER A 206 -8.65 -8.95 20.37
CA SER A 206 -9.39 -10.16 20.74
C SER A 206 -10.76 -9.81 21.30
N GLU A 207 -11.83 -10.38 20.75
CA GLU A 207 -13.19 -10.32 21.32
C GLU A 207 -13.35 -11.18 22.59
N SER A 208 -12.29 -11.85 23.02
CA SER A 208 -12.31 -12.96 23.98
C SER A 208 -11.52 -12.66 25.25
N TYR A 209 -10.49 -11.83 25.17
CA TYR A 209 -9.60 -11.54 26.29
C TYR A 209 -9.69 -10.07 26.68
N LEU A 210 -10.30 -9.84 27.84
CA LEU A 210 -10.48 -8.52 28.44
C LEU A 210 -9.51 -8.32 29.61
N GLY A 211 -9.10 -7.07 29.82
CA GLY A 211 -8.43 -6.58 31.00
C GLY A 211 -9.18 -5.39 31.58
N GLN A 212 -8.80 -5.00 32.80
CA GLN A 212 -9.34 -3.84 33.50
C GLN A 212 -8.19 -3.15 34.23
N SER A 213 -7.91 -1.88 33.95
CA SER A 213 -6.75 -1.19 34.55
C SER A 213 -7.03 -0.62 35.95
N ASP A 214 -8.30 -0.39 36.30
CA ASP A 214 -8.77 -0.09 37.65
C ASP A 214 -9.97 -1.00 37.99
N PRO A 215 -9.80 -1.99 38.90
CA PRO A 215 -10.87 -2.91 39.30
C PRO A 215 -12.18 -2.24 39.75
N ASN A 216 -12.12 -1.01 40.27
CA ASN A 216 -13.28 -0.28 40.77
C ASN A 216 -13.99 0.53 39.67
N ASN A 217 -13.43 0.63 38.47
CA ASN A 217 -13.95 1.46 37.39
C ASN A 217 -14.26 0.62 36.14
N SER A 218 -15.54 0.40 35.85
CA SER A 218 -15.97 -0.36 34.66
C SER A 218 -15.66 0.33 33.32
N TRP A 219 -15.38 1.64 33.29
CA TRP A 219 -14.88 2.32 32.09
C TRP A 219 -13.42 2.00 31.77
N SER A 220 -12.69 1.40 32.73
CA SER A 220 -11.31 0.95 32.54
C SER A 220 -11.19 -0.45 31.93
N ILE A 221 -12.33 -1.10 31.62
CA ILE A 221 -12.37 -2.40 30.94
C ILE A 221 -12.01 -2.22 29.46
N PHE A 222 -11.08 -3.02 28.96
CA PHE A 222 -10.65 -3.01 27.56
C PHE A 222 -10.43 -4.43 27.02
N TYR A 223 -10.53 -4.61 25.71
CA TYR A 223 -10.08 -5.81 25.03
C TYR A 223 -8.60 -5.69 24.66
N TYR A 224 -7.83 -6.75 24.93
CA TYR A 224 -6.42 -6.82 24.57
C TYR A 224 -6.22 -6.92 23.05
N VAL A 225 -5.13 -6.32 22.55
CA VAL A 225 -4.65 -6.46 21.17
C VAL A 225 -3.41 -7.35 21.11
N LEU A 226 -3.16 -7.97 19.96
CA LEU A 226 -1.91 -8.68 19.70
C LEU A 226 -0.70 -7.73 19.75
N GLU A 227 0.41 -8.20 20.30
CA GLU A 227 1.68 -7.48 20.36
C GLU A 227 2.87 -8.41 20.05
N ALA A 228 3.76 -7.97 19.15
CA ALA A 228 5.04 -8.62 18.91
C ALA A 228 6.00 -8.38 20.08
N ALA A 229 6.32 -9.45 20.79
CA ALA A 229 7.19 -9.46 21.96
C ALA A 229 8.59 -10.00 21.62
N SER A 230 9.51 -9.89 22.60
CA SER A 230 10.85 -10.47 22.51
C SER A 230 10.82 -12.00 22.39
N GLY A 231 11.92 -12.60 21.92
CA GLY A 231 12.00 -14.05 21.73
C GLY A 231 11.15 -14.58 20.56
N ASN A 232 10.81 -13.71 19.60
CA ASN A 232 9.97 -14.01 18.44
C ASN A 232 8.55 -14.49 18.82
N LYS A 233 8.00 -13.93 19.90
CA LYS A 233 6.71 -14.30 20.48
C LYS A 233 5.59 -13.33 20.09
N VAL A 234 4.34 -13.82 20.11
CA VAL A 234 3.14 -12.97 20.02
C VAL A 234 2.40 -13.02 21.35
N ARG A 235 2.16 -11.86 21.95
CA ARG A 235 1.55 -11.66 23.26
C ARG A 235 0.36 -10.70 23.17
N TYR A 236 -0.18 -10.33 24.31
CA TYR A 236 -1.34 -9.46 24.43
C TYR A 236 -1.00 -8.23 25.27
N ALA A 237 -1.39 -7.05 24.79
CA ALA A 237 -1.20 -5.78 25.48
C ALA A 237 -2.44 -4.88 25.36
N GLN A 238 -2.56 -3.88 26.24
CA GLN A 238 -3.54 -2.81 26.06
C GLN A 238 -3.18 -2.04 24.77
N ARG A 239 -4.18 -1.65 23.97
CA ARG A 239 -3.95 -0.91 22.72
C ARG A 239 -3.25 0.42 23.02
N VAL A 240 -2.17 0.69 22.30
CA VAL A 240 -1.46 1.97 22.28
C VAL A 240 -1.43 2.47 20.83
N ASP A 241 -1.95 3.66 20.60
CA ASP A 241 -2.05 4.22 19.24
C ASP A 241 -0.68 4.32 18.56
N ASN A 242 -0.64 3.85 17.31
CA ASN A 242 0.53 3.88 16.43
C ASN A 242 1.75 3.08 16.96
N LYS A 243 1.58 2.19 17.95
CA LYS A 243 2.64 1.31 18.45
C LYS A 243 2.95 0.22 17.42
N ALA A 244 4.17 0.27 16.86
CA ALA A 244 4.59 -0.58 15.75
C ALA A 244 4.50 -2.10 16.02
N GLN A 245 4.65 -2.51 17.29
CA GLN A 245 4.54 -3.90 17.72
C GLN A 245 3.10 -4.42 17.77
N GLN A 246 2.10 -3.53 17.75
CA GLN A 246 0.68 -3.88 17.76
C GLN A 246 0.02 -3.76 16.38
N GLU A 247 0.77 -3.34 15.36
CA GLU A 247 0.23 -3.01 14.04
C GLU A 247 0.60 -4.08 13.02
N PHE A 248 -0.42 -4.76 12.49
CA PHE A 248 -0.27 -5.86 11.56
C PHE A 248 -0.85 -5.50 10.18
N ILE A 249 -0.14 -5.86 9.12
CA ILE A 249 -0.60 -5.79 7.74
C ILE A 249 -0.98 -7.19 7.25
N ILE A 250 -2.14 -7.30 6.61
CA ILE A 250 -2.67 -8.54 6.04
C ILE A 250 -2.55 -8.44 4.52
N THR A 251 -1.89 -9.42 3.90
CA THR A 251 -1.60 -9.41 2.45
C THR A 251 -1.97 -10.77 1.85
N PRO A 252 -3.07 -10.88 1.08
CA PRO A 252 -3.42 -12.09 0.35
C PRO A 252 -2.33 -12.50 -0.65
N ASP A 253 -2.09 -13.80 -0.80
CA ASP A 253 -1.22 -14.32 -1.86
C ASP A 253 -1.85 -14.16 -3.26
N ALA A 254 -3.19 -14.10 -3.31
CA ALA A 254 -3.95 -13.83 -4.53
C ALA A 254 -3.57 -12.46 -5.13
N LYS A 255 -3.40 -12.44 -6.45
CA LYS A 255 -3.16 -11.21 -7.21
C LYS A 255 -4.46 -10.68 -7.80
N PHE A 256 -4.60 -9.37 -7.78
CA PHE A 256 -5.73 -8.65 -8.35
C PHE A 256 -5.29 -7.90 -9.61
N ASP A 257 -6.20 -7.73 -10.55
CA ASP A 257 -6.04 -6.81 -11.68
C ASP A 257 -6.84 -5.55 -11.39
N ILE A 258 -6.22 -4.37 -11.57
CA ILE A 258 -6.99 -3.11 -11.63
C ILE A 258 -7.77 -3.13 -12.94
N ILE A 259 -9.09 -2.97 -12.88
CA ILE A 259 -10.00 -3.06 -14.04
C ILE A 259 -10.62 -1.72 -14.44
N SER A 260 -10.77 -0.78 -13.51
CA SER A 260 -11.31 0.56 -13.79
C SER A 260 -10.77 1.61 -12.83
N LEU A 261 -10.88 2.87 -13.26
CA LEU A 261 -10.50 4.06 -12.52
C LEU A 261 -11.47 5.20 -12.87
N GLU A 262 -12.08 5.79 -11.85
CA GLU A 262 -13.03 6.90 -11.96
C GLU A 262 -12.56 8.08 -11.10
N TYR A 263 -12.82 9.31 -11.53
CA TYR A 263 -12.41 10.54 -10.84
C TYR A 263 -13.61 11.35 -10.35
N ASP A 264 -13.55 11.85 -9.12
CA ASP A 264 -14.57 12.71 -8.51
C ASP A 264 -14.32 14.18 -8.90
N VAL A 265 -14.87 14.59 -10.03
CA VAL A 265 -14.74 15.96 -10.59
C VAL A 265 -15.61 17.00 -9.87
N VAL A 266 -16.34 16.65 -8.80
CA VAL A 266 -17.23 17.59 -8.09
C VAL A 266 -16.44 18.58 -7.24
N SER A 267 -15.34 18.14 -6.62
CA SER A 267 -14.56 18.96 -5.68
C SER A 267 -13.03 18.82 -5.84
N PRO A 268 -12.46 19.05 -7.05
CA PRO A 268 -11.02 19.07 -7.25
C PRO A 268 -10.37 20.30 -6.61
N SER A 269 -9.14 20.16 -6.14
CA SER A 269 -8.25 21.28 -5.84
C SER A 269 -7.39 21.57 -7.07
N VAL A 270 -7.40 22.82 -7.54
CA VAL A 270 -6.73 23.25 -8.77
C VAL A 270 -5.94 24.53 -8.49
N SER A 271 -4.65 24.54 -8.85
CA SER A 271 -3.82 25.76 -8.87
C SER A 271 -3.24 26.00 -10.26
N LYS A 272 -3.04 27.28 -10.62
CA LYS A 272 -2.63 27.71 -11.96
C LYS A 272 -1.21 28.25 -11.96
N SER A 273 -0.41 27.85 -12.94
CA SER A 273 0.85 28.48 -13.32
C SER A 273 0.89 28.74 -14.83
N THR A 274 1.88 29.50 -15.28
CA THR A 274 2.08 29.80 -16.71
C THR A 274 3.55 29.68 -17.08
N PHE A 275 3.81 29.28 -18.33
CA PHE A 275 5.15 29.23 -18.90
C PHE A 275 5.14 29.82 -20.31
N SER A 276 6.24 30.48 -20.69
CA SER A 276 6.34 31.15 -21.98
C SER A 276 7.13 30.30 -22.98
N LYS A 277 6.69 30.28 -24.24
CA LYS A 277 7.53 29.87 -25.38
C LYS A 277 7.62 31.03 -26.36
N VAL A 278 8.77 31.16 -27.02
CA VAL A 278 9.08 32.28 -27.92
C VAL A 278 9.47 31.72 -29.27
N MET A 279 8.84 32.25 -30.33
CA MET A 279 9.18 31.95 -31.71
C MET A 279 9.41 33.24 -32.48
N THR A 280 10.31 33.21 -33.46
CA THR A 280 10.66 34.37 -34.27
C THR A 280 10.33 34.08 -35.73
N VAL A 281 9.58 34.98 -36.38
CA VAL A 281 9.30 34.93 -37.82
C VAL A 281 9.66 36.26 -38.46
N LYS A 282 10.00 36.25 -39.75
CA LYS A 282 10.35 37.46 -40.51
C LYS A 282 9.38 37.69 -41.66
N ASN A 283 9.10 38.96 -41.92
CA ASN A 283 8.44 39.42 -43.13
C ASN A 283 9.39 40.35 -43.88
N THR A 284 9.92 39.88 -45.01
CA THR A 284 10.84 40.61 -45.87
C THR A 284 10.15 41.35 -47.02
N SER A 285 8.81 41.33 -47.10
CA SER A 285 8.09 42.10 -48.11
C SER A 285 7.79 43.51 -47.63
N SER A 286 7.58 44.41 -48.59
CA SER A 286 7.15 45.81 -48.40
C SER A 286 5.69 45.96 -47.95
N GLN A 287 4.98 44.85 -47.67
CA GLN A 287 3.57 44.83 -47.27
C GLN A 287 3.39 43.94 -46.03
N GLU A 288 2.35 44.20 -45.24
CA GLU A 288 1.98 43.35 -44.11
C GLU A 288 1.55 41.95 -44.60
N LYS A 289 1.95 40.89 -43.88
CA LYS A 289 1.68 39.50 -44.29
C LYS A 289 1.12 38.67 -43.13
N SER A 290 0.05 37.92 -43.39
CA SER A 290 -0.44 36.89 -42.46
C SER A 290 0.55 35.71 -42.38
N ILE A 291 0.99 35.36 -41.17
CA ILE A 291 1.93 34.26 -40.91
C ILE A 291 1.37 33.38 -39.79
N ASN A 292 1.28 32.08 -40.03
CA ASN A 292 1.00 31.09 -38.99
C ASN A 292 2.32 30.71 -38.32
N VAL A 293 2.52 31.13 -37.08
CA VAL A 293 3.74 30.86 -36.32
C VAL A 293 3.62 29.46 -35.69
N PRO A 294 4.50 28.50 -36.05
CA PRO A 294 4.45 27.16 -35.47
C PRO A 294 5.10 27.16 -34.08
N PHE A 295 4.40 26.58 -33.11
CA PHE A 295 4.93 26.19 -31.81
C PHE A 295 4.91 24.67 -31.76
N ASP A 296 6.09 24.07 -31.79
CA ASP A 296 6.31 22.64 -31.64
C ASP A 296 7.34 22.46 -30.52
N PHE A 297 6.90 21.90 -29.39
CA PHE A 297 7.76 21.72 -28.24
C PHE A 297 7.29 20.57 -27.35
N TYR A 298 8.22 20.10 -26.52
CA TYR A 298 7.94 19.20 -25.42
C TYR A 298 7.92 19.98 -24.11
N GLU A 299 7.02 19.60 -23.21
CA GLU A 299 6.92 20.17 -21.87
C GLU A 299 6.49 19.10 -20.87
N MET A 300 7.00 19.18 -19.64
CA MET A 300 6.86 18.09 -18.69
C MET A 300 5.56 18.20 -17.88
N GLU A 301 4.75 17.16 -17.92
CA GLU A 301 3.65 16.90 -17.00
C GLU A 301 4.07 15.89 -15.94
N ASN A 302 3.30 15.77 -14.86
CA ASN A 302 3.52 14.73 -13.86
C ASN A 302 2.21 14.12 -13.36
N SER A 303 2.31 12.92 -12.79
CA SER A 303 1.16 12.13 -12.35
C SER A 303 1.53 11.23 -11.18
N PHE A 304 0.71 11.24 -10.14
CA PHE A 304 0.87 10.39 -8.96
C PHE A 304 -0.49 9.93 -8.45
N PHE A 305 -0.69 8.61 -8.39
CA PHE A 305 -1.83 8.01 -7.69
C PHE A 305 -1.41 7.75 -6.25
N ASN A 306 -1.87 8.62 -5.33
CA ASN A 306 -1.64 8.42 -3.91
C ASN A 306 -2.54 7.27 -3.42
N ARG A 307 -1.90 6.26 -2.81
CA ARG A 307 -2.51 5.00 -2.34
C ARG A 307 -2.63 4.96 -0.81
N ASN A 308 -2.22 6.01 -0.10
CA ASN A 308 -2.19 6.04 1.36
C ASN A 308 -3.59 5.99 2.00
N SER A 309 -4.68 6.22 1.29
CA SER A 309 -6.03 6.06 1.84
C SER A 309 -6.55 4.62 1.79
N TRP A 310 -5.81 3.69 1.17
CA TRP A 310 -6.24 2.29 1.06
C TRP A 310 -6.38 1.63 2.44
N ASN A 311 -7.19 0.58 2.46
CA ASN A 311 -7.64 -0.18 3.63
C ASN A 311 -7.46 -1.69 3.44
N VAL A 312 -6.62 -2.06 2.46
CA VAL A 312 -6.22 -3.43 2.11
C VAL A 312 -4.85 -3.37 1.43
N ASN A 313 -3.98 -4.32 1.78
CA ASN A 313 -2.73 -4.51 1.06
C ASN A 313 -2.90 -5.65 0.05
N LEU A 314 -2.98 -5.31 -1.24
CA LEU A 314 -3.20 -6.27 -2.31
C LEU A 314 -1.92 -6.44 -3.15
N ASN A 315 -1.71 -7.66 -3.64
CA ASN A 315 -0.76 -7.93 -4.71
C ASN A 315 -1.45 -7.74 -6.07
N PHE A 316 -0.71 -7.29 -7.08
CA PHE A 316 -1.28 -7.00 -8.41
C PHE A 316 -0.69 -7.87 -9.52
N SER A 317 -1.53 -8.29 -10.47
CA SER A 317 -1.15 -9.05 -11.66
C SER A 317 -0.76 -8.14 -12.83
N ASN A 318 -1.33 -6.94 -12.91
CA ASN A 318 -1.07 -5.94 -13.95
C ASN A 318 -0.29 -4.70 -13.46
N PRO A 319 0.93 -4.84 -12.89
CA PRO A 319 1.68 -3.72 -12.29
C PRO A 319 1.99 -2.59 -13.27
N ASN A 320 2.00 -2.89 -14.57
CA ASN A 320 2.31 -1.95 -15.66
C ASN A 320 1.08 -1.25 -16.26
N ILE A 321 -0.13 -1.42 -15.67
CA ILE A 321 -1.36 -0.81 -16.20
C ILE A 321 -1.29 0.72 -16.17
N LYS A 322 -1.66 1.32 -17.30
CA LYS A 322 -1.82 2.76 -17.46
C LYS A 322 -3.30 3.13 -17.50
N PHE A 323 -3.62 4.32 -17.01
CA PHE A 323 -4.94 4.91 -17.15
C PHE A 323 -4.87 6.27 -17.80
N LYS A 324 -6.02 6.67 -18.34
CA LYS A 324 -6.30 8.02 -18.80
C LYS A 324 -6.30 8.98 -17.61
N ARG A 325 -5.63 10.12 -17.76
CA ARG A 325 -5.64 11.23 -16.79
C ARG A 325 -6.81 12.17 -17.08
N PRO A 326 -7.34 12.88 -16.08
CA PRO A 326 -8.29 13.96 -16.33
C PRO A 326 -7.61 15.09 -17.12
N SER A 327 -8.40 15.92 -17.77
CA SER A 327 -7.94 17.16 -18.43
C SER A 327 -8.42 18.40 -17.65
N VAL A 328 -7.95 19.59 -18.05
CA VAL A 328 -8.40 20.86 -17.47
C VAL A 328 -8.73 21.85 -18.57
N ILE A 329 -9.91 22.47 -18.49
CA ILE A 329 -10.37 23.52 -19.41
C ILE A 329 -10.81 24.74 -18.61
N SER A 330 -10.10 25.86 -18.78
CA SER A 330 -10.28 27.12 -18.05
C SER A 330 -10.28 26.96 -16.52
N GLY A 331 -9.56 25.97 -16.00
CA GLY A 331 -9.48 25.63 -14.57
C GLY A 331 -10.51 24.62 -14.07
N ASN A 332 -11.48 24.21 -14.90
CA ASN A 332 -12.41 23.13 -14.56
C ASN A 332 -11.79 21.79 -14.93
N VAL A 333 -11.81 20.82 -14.00
CA VAL A 333 -11.32 19.46 -14.27
C VAL A 333 -12.39 18.67 -15.01
N VAL A 334 -11.99 17.98 -16.08
CA VAL A 334 -12.88 17.16 -16.91
C VAL A 334 -12.42 15.70 -16.85
N SER A 335 -13.37 14.78 -16.69
CA SER A 335 -13.10 13.34 -16.72
C SER A 335 -12.53 12.91 -18.10
N PRO A 336 -11.64 11.92 -18.14
CA PRO A 336 -11.10 11.44 -19.41
C PRO A 336 -12.20 10.85 -20.31
N ASP A 337 -12.05 11.05 -21.62
CA ASP A 337 -12.98 10.59 -22.65
C ASP A 337 -12.43 9.39 -23.44
N VAL A 338 -13.10 9.02 -24.54
CA VAL A 338 -12.67 7.92 -25.42
C VAL A 338 -11.31 8.24 -26.08
N ASN A 339 -11.05 9.50 -26.43
CA ASN A 339 -9.84 9.94 -27.16
C ASN A 339 -8.62 10.17 -26.25
N SER A 340 -8.84 10.34 -24.95
CA SER A 340 -7.81 10.59 -23.94
C SER A 340 -6.81 9.44 -23.87
N SER A 341 -5.51 9.75 -23.81
CA SER A 341 -4.42 8.76 -23.84
C SER A 341 -4.19 8.05 -22.50
N GLU A 342 -3.98 6.73 -22.55
CA GLU A 342 -3.55 5.91 -21.41
C GLU A 342 -2.03 6.02 -21.22
N ASP A 343 -1.59 7.13 -20.59
CA ASP A 343 -0.18 7.46 -20.45
C ASP A 343 0.38 7.25 -19.03
N ALA A 344 -0.46 7.28 -18.00
CA ALA A 344 -0.05 7.29 -16.60
C ALA A 344 -0.19 5.93 -15.91
N LEU A 345 0.93 5.39 -15.44
CA LEU A 345 1.03 4.18 -14.64
C LEU A 345 0.29 4.32 -13.30
N PHE A 346 -0.66 3.41 -13.02
CA PHE A 346 -1.43 3.43 -11.77
C PHE A 346 -0.57 3.10 -10.54
N LEU A 347 0.22 2.03 -10.64
CA LEU A 347 0.97 1.45 -9.52
C LEU A 347 2.38 2.06 -9.39
N SER A 348 2.50 3.37 -9.64
CA SER A 348 3.74 4.13 -9.45
C SER A 348 4.05 4.36 -7.96
N ASN A 349 5.33 4.35 -7.59
CA ASN A 349 5.79 4.56 -6.21
C ASN A 349 5.99 6.05 -5.85
N GLY A 350 5.47 6.97 -6.67
CA GLY A 350 5.64 8.41 -6.55
C GLY A 350 5.23 9.11 -7.84
N TYR A 351 5.59 10.39 -7.98
CA TYR A 351 5.39 11.12 -9.23
C TYR A 351 6.16 10.47 -10.39
N GLN A 352 5.44 10.17 -11.47
CA GLN A 352 6.02 9.89 -12.77
C GLN A 352 5.99 11.15 -13.64
N ASN A 353 7.01 11.33 -14.47
CA ASN A 353 7.07 12.41 -15.45
C ASN A 353 6.51 11.92 -16.80
N ILE A 354 5.67 12.74 -17.43
CA ILE A 354 5.05 12.45 -18.72
C ILE A 354 5.44 13.58 -19.67
N ASN A 355 6.08 13.24 -20.79
CA ASN A 355 6.60 14.24 -21.72
C ASN A 355 5.52 14.61 -22.75
N ARG A 356 4.82 15.73 -22.54
CA ARG A 356 3.72 16.16 -23.40
C ARG A 356 4.27 16.89 -24.61
N HIS A 357 4.04 16.32 -25.80
CA HIS A 357 4.27 17.00 -27.08
C HIS A 357 3.12 18.00 -27.32
N VAL A 358 3.44 19.27 -27.56
CA VAL A 358 2.48 20.33 -27.86
C VAL A 358 2.78 20.89 -29.24
N VAL A 359 1.81 20.78 -30.15
CA VAL A 359 1.87 21.31 -31.51
C VAL A 359 0.70 22.28 -31.71
N TYR A 360 1.01 23.55 -31.95
CA TYR A 360 0.05 24.63 -32.06
C TYR A 360 0.50 25.69 -33.06
N THR A 361 -0.42 26.25 -33.83
CA THR A 361 -0.11 27.30 -34.82
C THR A 361 -0.84 28.60 -34.47
N TYR A 362 -0.10 29.68 -34.29
CA TYR A 362 -0.66 30.98 -33.90
C TYR A 362 -0.62 31.97 -35.07
N PRO A 363 -1.78 32.44 -35.57
CA PRO A 363 -1.83 33.40 -36.67
C PRO A 363 -1.46 34.81 -36.19
N ILE A 364 -0.51 35.44 -36.87
CA ILE A 364 -0.18 36.88 -36.73
C ILE A 364 -0.35 37.60 -38.06
N ARG A 365 -0.54 38.92 -38.02
CA ARG A 365 -0.26 39.80 -39.15
C ARG A 365 1.09 40.47 -38.90
N CYS A 366 2.09 40.11 -39.71
CA CYS A 366 3.47 40.55 -39.53
C CYS A 366 3.74 41.81 -40.35
N LYS A 367 4.17 42.90 -39.70
CA LYS A 367 4.44 44.19 -40.34
C LYS A 367 5.45 44.05 -41.50
N ALA A 368 5.33 44.90 -42.51
CA ALA A 368 6.30 45.00 -43.61
C ALA A 368 7.72 45.19 -43.08
N SER A 369 8.72 44.65 -43.80
CA SER A 369 10.15 44.75 -43.49
C SER A 369 10.48 44.61 -41.99
N SER A 370 10.01 43.53 -41.35
CA SER A 370 10.17 43.35 -39.90
C SER A 370 10.38 41.90 -39.46
N ILE A 371 10.98 41.75 -38.28
CA ILE A 371 11.04 40.52 -37.50
C ILE A 371 9.99 40.61 -36.40
N ALA A 372 9.10 39.63 -36.33
CA ALA A 372 8.16 39.45 -35.24
C ALA A 372 8.68 38.39 -34.26
N LYS A 373 8.93 38.81 -33.01
CA LYS A 373 9.16 37.92 -31.88
C LYS A 373 7.84 37.69 -31.17
N VAL A 374 7.28 36.49 -31.33
CA VAL A 374 5.98 36.07 -30.78
C VAL A 374 6.22 35.23 -29.54
N THR A 375 5.74 35.73 -28.40
CA THR A 375 5.76 35.02 -27.12
C THR A 375 4.35 34.58 -26.78
N LEU A 376 4.16 33.29 -26.50
CA LEU A 376 2.90 32.74 -26.01
C LEU A 376 3.07 32.23 -24.59
N ASN A 377 2.15 32.62 -23.71
CA ASN A 377 2.06 32.16 -22.33
C ASN A 377 1.03 31.04 -22.25
N PHE A 378 1.54 29.81 -22.21
CA PHE A 378 0.76 28.59 -22.00
C PHE A 378 0.43 28.43 -20.51
N VAL A 379 -0.66 27.72 -20.23
CA VAL A 379 -1.14 27.48 -18.88
C VAL A 379 -0.83 26.05 -18.47
N LYS A 380 -0.34 25.88 -17.24
CA LYS A 380 -0.16 24.59 -16.59
C LYS A 380 -0.92 24.60 -15.27
N TYR A 381 -1.79 23.61 -15.08
CA TYR A 381 -2.55 23.41 -13.86
C TYR A 381 -1.90 22.33 -13.02
N ASN A 382 -1.83 22.52 -11.70
CA ASN A 382 -1.61 21.42 -10.76
C ASN A 382 -2.97 21.05 -10.17
N VAL A 383 -3.34 19.78 -10.29
CA VAL A 383 -4.65 19.26 -9.91
C VAL A 383 -4.47 18.22 -8.82
N THR A 384 -5.37 18.21 -7.84
CA THR A 384 -5.52 17.16 -6.84
C THR A 384 -7.00 16.80 -6.74
N ILE A 385 -7.35 15.56 -7.06
CA ILE A 385 -8.72 15.07 -7.22
C ILE A 385 -8.84 13.67 -6.62
N LYS A 386 -10.00 13.31 -6.08
CA LYS A 386 -10.22 11.96 -5.55
C LYS A 386 -10.48 10.99 -6.71
N TYR A 387 -10.07 9.74 -6.53
CA TYR A 387 -10.37 8.64 -7.45
C TYR A 387 -10.98 7.45 -6.72
N THR A 388 -11.72 6.63 -7.46
CA THR A 388 -12.13 5.28 -7.08
C THR A 388 -11.63 4.31 -8.15
N ALA A 389 -10.83 3.33 -7.75
CA ALA A 389 -10.38 2.25 -8.61
C ALA A 389 -11.03 0.93 -8.20
N LYS A 390 -11.29 0.04 -9.16
CA LYS A 390 -11.76 -1.32 -8.89
C LYS A 390 -10.66 -2.32 -9.18
N ALA A 391 -10.42 -3.22 -8.23
CA ALA A 391 -9.46 -4.31 -8.34
C ALA A 391 -10.20 -5.64 -8.23
N GLN A 392 -9.99 -6.55 -9.19
CA GLN A 392 -10.68 -7.84 -9.22
C GLN A 392 -9.72 -9.03 -9.24
N CYS A 393 -10.11 -10.15 -8.65
CA CYS A 393 -9.51 -11.46 -8.90
C CYS A 393 -10.59 -12.53 -9.05
N THR A 394 -10.24 -13.69 -9.62
CA THR A 394 -11.12 -14.86 -9.69
C THR A 394 -10.57 -15.97 -8.81
N ILE A 395 -11.36 -16.42 -7.84
CA ILE A 395 -11.03 -17.53 -6.93
C ILE A 395 -12.19 -18.53 -6.97
N ASP A 396 -11.88 -19.80 -7.25
CA ASP A 396 -12.86 -20.90 -7.34
C ASP A 396 -14.06 -20.57 -8.25
N GLY A 397 -13.77 -19.96 -9.41
CA GLY A 397 -14.77 -19.50 -10.39
C GLY A 397 -15.57 -18.25 -9.98
N ASN A 398 -15.36 -17.72 -8.77
CA ASN A 398 -16.05 -16.54 -8.27
C ASN A 398 -15.18 -15.29 -8.44
N ILE A 399 -15.73 -14.27 -9.12
CA ILE A 399 -15.12 -12.94 -9.21
C ILE A 399 -15.25 -12.25 -7.84
N ARG A 400 -14.18 -11.62 -7.38
CA ARG A 400 -14.14 -10.88 -6.12
C ARG A 400 -13.53 -9.50 -6.36
N GLU A 401 -14.24 -8.46 -5.94
CA GLU A 401 -13.88 -7.05 -6.17
C GLU A 401 -13.51 -6.33 -4.88
N CYS A 402 -12.40 -5.61 -4.90
CA CYS A 402 -12.02 -4.62 -3.90
C CYS A 402 -12.16 -3.20 -4.49
N ILE A 403 -12.70 -2.27 -3.72
CA ILE A 403 -12.84 -0.85 -4.09
C ILE A 403 -11.71 -0.06 -3.42
N LEU A 404 -10.86 0.56 -4.24
CA LEU A 404 -9.65 1.25 -3.80
C LEU A 404 -9.80 2.77 -4.02
N LYS A 405 -10.14 3.50 -2.96
CA LYS A 405 -10.32 4.96 -3.01
C LYS A 405 -9.02 5.69 -2.68
N GLY A 406 -8.71 6.77 -3.41
CA GLY A 406 -7.59 7.63 -3.09
C GLY A 406 -7.58 8.97 -3.79
N THR A 407 -6.39 9.57 -3.92
CA THR A 407 -6.21 10.91 -4.49
C THR A 407 -5.19 10.86 -5.60
N TRP A 408 -5.55 11.37 -6.77
CA TRP A 408 -4.61 11.61 -7.85
C TRP A 408 -4.12 13.05 -7.76
N THR A 409 -2.80 13.24 -7.82
CA THR A 409 -2.17 14.54 -7.93
C THR A 409 -1.29 14.56 -9.17
N GLY A 410 -1.39 15.61 -9.97
CA GLY A 410 -0.55 15.76 -11.15
C GLY A 410 -0.59 17.17 -11.70
N SER A 411 0.11 17.36 -12.80
CA SER A 411 0.12 18.61 -13.53
C SER A 411 -0.19 18.39 -15.00
N ILE A 412 -1.03 19.25 -15.54
CA ILE A 412 -1.65 19.16 -16.86
C ILE A 412 -1.43 20.48 -17.58
N ILE A 413 -1.00 20.43 -18.83
CA ILE A 413 -0.92 21.58 -19.72
C ILE A 413 -2.29 21.74 -20.39
N GLU A 414 -2.87 22.93 -20.28
CA GLU A 414 -4.13 23.26 -20.94
C GLU A 414 -3.95 23.19 -22.46
N ASP A 415 -4.85 22.50 -23.18
CA ASP A 415 -4.69 22.35 -24.64
C ASP A 415 -4.88 23.71 -25.33
N PRO A 416 -3.86 24.23 -26.05
CA PRO A 416 -3.93 25.55 -26.68
C PRO A 416 -4.96 25.65 -27.82
N LYS A 417 -5.55 24.52 -28.25
CA LYS A 417 -6.66 24.48 -29.20
C LYS A 417 -8.02 24.73 -28.53
N GLU A 418 -8.17 24.32 -27.26
CA GLU A 418 -9.37 24.57 -26.45
C GLU A 418 -9.34 25.97 -25.83
N VAL A 419 -8.18 26.38 -25.29
CA VAL A 419 -8.00 27.70 -24.67
C VAL A 419 -6.77 28.39 -25.26
N ARG A 420 -7.01 29.43 -26.06
CA ARG A 420 -5.95 30.21 -26.72
C ARG A 420 -4.94 30.78 -25.70
N PRO A 421 -3.63 30.48 -25.82
CA PRO A 421 -2.58 31.07 -24.98
C PRO A 421 -2.53 32.60 -25.11
N LYS A 422 -2.17 33.31 -24.03
CA LYS A 422 -2.01 34.77 -24.06
C LYS A 422 -0.73 35.16 -24.80
N GLU A 423 -0.84 36.05 -25.76
CA GLU A 423 0.28 36.54 -26.57
C GLU A 423 0.98 37.78 -26.03
N SER A 424 2.23 37.94 -26.46
CA SER A 424 2.94 39.23 -26.53
C SER A 424 3.79 39.21 -27.80
N ILE A 425 3.69 40.25 -28.63
CA ILE A 425 4.38 40.32 -29.93
C ILE A 425 5.16 41.63 -30.01
N THR A 426 6.48 41.53 -30.21
CA THR A 426 7.34 42.69 -30.48
C THR A 426 7.85 42.64 -31.91
N TYR A 427 7.76 43.77 -32.62
CA TYR A 427 8.27 43.92 -33.99
C TYR A 427 9.57 44.73 -33.97
N THR A 428 10.60 44.21 -34.62
CA THR A 428 11.87 44.90 -34.88
C THR A 428 11.97 45.13 -36.40
N PRO A 429 12.27 46.35 -36.88
CA PRO A 429 12.55 46.57 -38.30
C PRO A 429 13.67 45.65 -38.82
N LEU A 430 13.60 45.30 -40.11
CA LEU A 430 14.76 44.87 -40.86
C LEU A 430 15.42 46.14 -41.38
N ASP A 431 16.56 46.52 -40.81
CA ASP A 431 17.18 47.84 -41.06
C ASP A 431 17.37 48.12 -42.55
N SER A 432 16.96 49.31 -42.97
CA SER A 432 17.08 49.80 -44.36
C SER A 432 18.25 50.76 -44.55
N ASP A 433 19.24 50.73 -43.65
CA ASP A 433 20.36 51.68 -43.63
C ASP A 433 21.62 51.05 -44.24
N GLY A 434 21.56 50.86 -45.56
CA GLY A 434 22.73 51.00 -46.41
C GLY A 434 22.62 52.35 -47.11
N ASP A 435 23.46 53.31 -46.73
CA ASP A 435 23.39 54.70 -47.20
C ASP A 435 23.33 54.80 -48.74
N ILE A 436 22.26 55.40 -49.26
CA ILE A 436 22.28 55.96 -50.62
C ILE A 436 22.78 57.40 -50.51
N ILE A 437 24.11 57.56 -50.44
CA ILE A 437 24.76 58.85 -50.66
C ILE A 437 24.54 59.22 -52.13
N LEU A 438 23.56 60.09 -52.38
CA LEU A 438 23.41 60.74 -53.68
C LEU A 438 24.53 61.76 -53.85
N GLU A 439 25.63 61.34 -54.47
CA GLU A 439 26.66 62.27 -54.95
C GLU A 439 26.02 63.31 -55.86
N LYS A 440 26.06 64.57 -55.42
CA LYS A 440 25.52 65.70 -56.13
C LYS A 440 26.47 66.07 -57.27
N THR A 441 26.23 65.54 -58.46
CA THR A 441 26.95 65.91 -59.69
C THR A 441 26.94 67.43 -59.86
N LEU A 442 28.13 68.03 -59.81
CA LEU A 442 28.33 69.43 -60.18
C LEU A 442 28.20 69.58 -61.70
N PRO A 443 27.55 70.65 -62.20
CA PRO A 443 27.35 70.83 -63.63
C PRO A 443 28.65 71.19 -64.34
N LEU A 444 28.86 70.64 -65.54
CA LEU A 444 29.85 71.14 -66.48
C LEU A 444 29.50 72.59 -66.87
N GLN A 445 30.41 73.52 -66.60
CA GLN A 445 30.49 74.77 -67.37
C GLN A 445 31.56 74.63 -68.46
N ARG A 446 31.24 75.18 -69.63
CA ARG A 446 32.16 75.39 -70.76
C ARG A 446 32.93 76.68 -70.58
#